data_AF-A0A377CUN1-F1
#
_entry.id   AF-A0A377CUN1-F1
#
_cell.length_a   1.000
_cell.length_b   1.000
_cell.length_c   1.000
_cell.angle_alpha   90.00
_cell.angle_beta   90.00
_cell.angle_gamma   90.00
#
_symmetry.space_group_name_H-M   'P 1'
#
loop_
_entity.id
_entity.type
_entity.pdbx_description
1 polymer ?
#
loop_
_entity_poly.entity_id
_entity_poly.type
_entity_poly.pdbx_seq_one_letter_code
_entity_poly.pdbx_strand_id
1 'polypeptide(L)'
;MNLSALHFRSNQLPNQVSDAMQAWGIDGHQLTVEITESMMMEHDTEIFKRIQILRDMGVGLSVDDFGTGFSGLSRLVSLPVTEIKIDKVLSIVV
;
A
#
# COMPACT_ATOMS: atom_id res chain seq x y z
N MET A 1 3.14 8.84 0.97
CA MET A 1 4.13 8.53 2.04
C MET A 1 4.70 7.15 1.78
N ASN A 2 5.99 6.91 1.99
CA ASN A 2 6.64 5.65 1.58
C ASN A 2 6.82 4.73 2.78
N LEU A 3 6.31 3.51 2.69
CA LEU A 3 6.40 2.51 3.76
C LEU A 3 7.02 1.21 3.23
N SER A 4 8.09 0.77 3.88
CA SER A 4 8.72 -0.52 3.59
C SER A 4 8.04 -1.68 4.32
N ALA A 5 8.32 -2.92 3.90
CA ALA A 5 7.84 -4.15 4.53
C ALA A 5 8.09 -4.20 6.05
N LEU A 6 9.21 -3.63 6.53
CA LEU A 6 9.53 -3.56 7.95
C LEU A 6 8.50 -2.77 8.76
N HIS A 7 7.94 -1.69 8.19
CA HIS A 7 6.89 -0.92 8.83
C HIS A 7 5.61 -1.74 8.93
N PHE A 8 5.27 -2.49 7.87
CA PHE A 8 4.11 -3.38 7.87
C PHE A 8 4.27 -4.58 8.79
N ARG A 9 5.48 -4.97 9.19
CA ARG A 9 5.71 -5.98 10.23
C ARG A 9 5.43 -5.47 11.66
N SER A 10 5.34 -4.15 11.87
CA SER A 10 4.83 -3.58 13.13
C SER A 10 3.31 -3.63 13.20
N ASN A 11 2.75 -4.30 14.22
CA ASN A 11 1.30 -4.39 14.41
C ASN A 11 0.65 -3.03 14.75
N GLN A 12 1.46 -2.01 15.02
CA GLN A 12 1.00 -0.68 15.42
C GLN A 12 0.78 0.27 14.25
N LEU A 13 1.23 -0.09 13.03
CA LEU A 13 1.19 0.82 11.89
C LEU A 13 -0.22 1.38 11.60
N PRO A 14 -1.30 0.56 11.54
CA PRO A 14 -2.62 1.12 11.30
C PRO A 14 -3.07 2.12 12.38
N ASN A 15 -2.77 1.84 13.65
CA ASN A 15 -3.09 2.74 14.77
C ASN A 15 -2.31 4.05 14.63
N GLN A 16 -1.02 3.99 14.31
CA GLN A 16 -0.20 5.19 14.12
C GLN A 16 -0.71 6.07 12.97
N VAL A 17 -1.17 5.46 11.88
CA VAL A 17 -1.77 6.19 10.75
C VAL A 17 -3.10 6.82 11.17
N SER A 18 -3.97 6.08 11.85
CA SER A 18 -5.24 6.59 12.38
C SER A 18 -5.03 7.76 13.34
N ASP A 19 -4.10 7.64 14.29
CA ASP A 19 -3.79 8.68 15.27
C ASP A 19 -3.26 9.94 14.58
N ALA A 20 -2.39 9.78 13.57
CA ALA A 20 -1.90 10.90 12.77
C ALA A 20 -3.05 11.56 11.99
N MET A 21 -3.90 10.79 11.31
CA MET A 21 -5.05 11.31 10.58
C MET A 21 -5.96 12.15 11.50
N GLN A 22 -6.26 11.63 12.70
CA GLN A 22 -7.10 12.34 13.66
C GLN A 22 -6.42 13.61 14.20
N ALA A 23 -5.12 13.53 14.54
CA ALA A 23 -4.38 14.67 15.08
C ALA A 23 -4.28 15.84 14.08
N TRP A 24 -4.20 15.54 12.78
CA TRP A 24 -4.05 16.54 11.73
C TRP A 24 -5.34 16.85 10.97
N GLY A 25 -6.46 16.17 11.28
CA GLY A 25 -7.73 16.34 10.59
C GLY A 25 -7.69 15.94 9.12
N ILE A 26 -6.86 14.95 8.77
CA ILE A 26 -6.66 14.47 7.41
C ILE A 26 -7.60 13.30 7.13
N ASP A 27 -8.34 13.38 6.02
CA ASP A 27 -9.15 12.26 5.55
C ASP A 27 -8.26 11.18 4.91
N GLY A 28 -8.60 9.90 5.08
CA GLY A 28 -7.83 8.79 4.52
C GLY A 28 -7.67 8.90 3.00
N HIS A 29 -8.69 9.42 2.30
CA HIS A 29 -8.65 9.62 0.86
C HIS A 29 -7.60 10.65 0.39
N GLN A 30 -7.06 11.45 1.30
CA GLN A 30 -5.99 12.41 1.03
C GLN A 30 -4.60 11.80 1.24
N LEU A 31 -4.53 10.56 1.72
CA LEU A 31 -3.30 9.85 2.00
C LEU A 31 -3.14 8.68 1.03
N THR A 32 -1.98 8.64 0.37
CA THR A 32 -1.54 7.45 -0.37
C THR A 32 -0.28 6.92 0.28
N VAL A 33 -0.31 5.63 0.61
CA VAL A 33 0.85 4.88 1.07
C VAL A 33 1.45 4.12 -0.10
N GLU A 34 2.75 4.28 -0.30
CA GLU A 34 3.52 3.58 -1.32
C GLU A 34 4.20 2.35 -0.71
N ILE A 35 4.05 1.21 -1.38
CA ILE A 35 4.60 -0.10 -1.00
C ILE A 35 5.34 -0.72 -2.19
N THR A 36 6.37 -1.52 -1.95
CA THR A 36 7.14 -2.15 -3.04
C THR A 36 6.47 -3.41 -3.58
N GLU A 37 6.73 -3.76 -4.84
CA GLU A 37 6.29 -5.04 -5.43
C GLU A 37 6.72 -6.24 -4.56
N SER A 38 7.98 -6.26 -4.11
CA SER A 38 8.53 -7.35 -3.30
C SER A 38 7.75 -7.61 -2.01
N MET A 39 7.30 -6.55 -1.32
CA MET A 39 6.50 -6.67 -0.11
C MET A 39 5.15 -7.34 -0.40
N MET A 40 4.52 -7.02 -1.53
CA MET A 40 3.27 -7.65 -1.97
C MET A 40 3.46 -9.11 -2.44
N MET A 41 4.71 -9.52 -2.71
CA MET A 41 5.05 -10.89 -3.08
C MET A 41 5.32 -11.78 -1.86
N GLU A 42 5.59 -11.22 -0.67
CA GLU A 42 5.95 -11.98 0.53
C GLU A 42 4.86 -12.95 1.04
N HIS A 43 3.66 -12.98 0.45
CA HIS A 43 2.55 -13.87 0.82
C HIS A 43 2.25 -13.92 2.35
N ASP A 44 2.56 -12.83 3.06
CA ASP A 44 2.38 -12.72 4.49
C ASP A 44 0.97 -12.23 4.81
N THR A 45 0.15 -13.10 5.38
CA THR A 45 -1.24 -12.81 5.73
C THR A 45 -1.38 -11.65 6.70
N GLU A 46 -0.41 -11.41 7.58
CA GLU A 46 -0.47 -10.32 8.56
C GLU A 46 -0.20 -8.97 7.91
N ILE A 47 0.69 -8.93 6.92
CA ILE A 47 0.92 -7.73 6.09
C ILE A 47 -0.35 -7.38 5.32
N PHE A 48 -0.97 -8.37 4.65
CA PHE A 48 -2.23 -8.16 3.91
C PHE A 48 -3.38 -7.67 4.79
N LYS A 49 -3.51 -8.19 6.02
CA LYS A 49 -4.52 -7.70 6.98
C LYS A 49 -4.31 -6.22 7.30
N ARG A 50 -3.07 -5.78 7.52
CA ARG A 50 -2.77 -4.38 7.86
C ARG A 50 -3.00 -3.44 6.68
N ILE A 51 -2.58 -3.86 5.49
CA ILE A 51 -2.91 -3.20 4.22
C ILE A 51 -4.42 -2.99 4.12
N GLN A 52 -5.21 -4.03 4.42
CA GLN A 52 -6.66 -3.93 4.33
C GLN A 52 -7.25 -2.98 5.38
N ILE A 53 -6.74 -2.97 6.61
CA ILE A 53 -7.15 -1.98 7.62
C ILE A 53 -6.88 -0.55 7.12
N LEU A 54 -5.72 -0.29 6.49
CA LEU A 54 -5.43 1.02 5.89
C LEU A 54 -6.45 1.37 4.80
N ARG A 55 -6.80 0.42 3.93
CA ARG A 55 -7.82 0.60 2.88
C ARG A 55 -9.19 0.91 3.45
N ASP A 56 -9.59 0.22 4.52
CA ASP A 56 -10.88 0.41 5.18
C ASP A 56 -10.96 1.78 5.87
N MET A 57 -9.82 2.40 6.21
CA MET A 57 -9.73 3.79 6.66
C MET A 57 -9.78 4.82 5.51
N GLY A 58 -9.94 4.38 4.26
CA GLY A 58 -9.97 5.24 3.07
C GLY A 58 -8.59 5.57 2.50
N VAL A 59 -7.51 5.06 3.09
CA VAL A 59 -6.12 5.32 2.65
C VAL A 59 -5.86 4.67 1.30
N GLY A 60 -5.37 5.46 0.34
CA GLY A 60 -4.90 4.97 -0.95
C GLY A 60 -3.65 4.12 -0.82
N LEU A 61 -3.49 3.14 -1.72
CA LEU A 61 -2.31 2.28 -1.78
C LEU A 61 -1.71 2.29 -3.18
N SER A 62 -0.45 2.71 -3.27
CA SER A 62 0.35 2.68 -4.49
C SER A 62 1.38 1.56 -4.43
N VAL A 63 1.52 0.77 -5.50
CA VAL A 63 2.64 -0.16 -5.65
C VAL A 63 3.74 0.48 -6.49
N ASP A 64 4.97 0.42 -6.01
CA ASP A 64 6.16 0.93 -6.70
C ASP A 64 6.95 -0.18 -7.42
N ASP A 65 7.68 0.21 -8.48
CA ASP A 65 8.53 -0.63 -9.33
C ASP A 65 7.84 -1.86 -9.94
N PHE A 66 6.52 -1.80 -10.15
CA PHE A 66 5.74 -2.94 -10.64
C PHE A 66 6.17 -3.38 -12.05
N GLY A 67 6.51 -4.66 -12.20
CA GLY A 67 6.89 -5.26 -13.49
C GLY A 67 8.40 -5.28 -13.75
N THR A 68 9.21 -4.85 -12.78
CA THR A 68 10.67 -5.04 -12.81
C THR A 68 11.10 -6.42 -12.27
N GLY A 69 10.16 -7.15 -11.66
CA GLY A 69 10.30 -8.54 -11.19
C GLY A 69 9.45 -9.58 -11.98
N PHE A 70 9.19 -10.75 -11.36
CA PHE A 70 8.51 -11.91 -11.98
C PHE A 70 6.98 -11.77 -12.18
N SER A 71 6.42 -10.56 -12.17
CA SER A 71 4.98 -10.35 -11.99
C SER A 71 4.26 -9.95 -13.28
N GLY A 72 3.39 -10.83 -13.77
CA GLY A 72 2.46 -10.51 -14.85
C GLY A 72 1.25 -9.68 -14.38
N LEU A 73 0.65 -8.91 -15.31
CA LEU A 73 -0.55 -8.10 -15.08
C LEU A 73 -1.74 -8.88 -14.48
N SER A 74 -1.78 -10.20 -14.65
CA SER A 74 -2.82 -11.07 -14.09
C SER A 74 -2.93 -11.00 -12.56
N ARG A 75 -1.84 -10.64 -11.85
CA ARG A 75 -1.83 -10.54 -10.39
C ARG A 75 -2.47 -9.24 -9.88
N LEU A 76 -2.49 -8.17 -10.69
CA LEU A 76 -3.06 -6.87 -10.34
C LEU A 76 -4.52 -6.95 -9.90
N VAL A 77 -5.29 -7.83 -10.55
CA VAL A 77 -6.72 -8.02 -10.31
C VAL A 77 -7.01 -8.44 -8.86
N SER A 78 -6.01 -9.02 -8.16
CA SER A 78 -6.16 -9.53 -6.80
C SER A 78 -5.55 -8.64 -5.71
N LEU A 79 -4.85 -7.55 -6.08
CA LEU A 79 -4.15 -6.72 -5.10
C LEU A 79 -5.08 -5.59 -4.62
N PRO A 80 -5.16 -5.32 -3.29
CA PRO A 80 -6.01 -4.26 -2.75
C PRO A 80 -5.37 -2.87 -2.92
N VAL A 81 -4.94 -2.52 -4.13
CA VAL A 81 -4.21 -1.28 -4.44
C VAL A 81 -5.13 -0.28 -5.15
N THR A 82 -4.86 1.02 -5.05
CA THR A 82 -5.58 2.09 -5.76
C THR A 82 -4.73 2.70 -6.87
N GLU A 83 -3.42 2.48 -6.83
CA GLU A 83 -2.48 3.02 -7.79
C GLU A 83 -1.36 2.00 -8.05
N ILE A 84 -0.90 1.95 -9.28
CA ILE A 84 0.24 1.14 -9.70
C ILE A 84 1.20 2.05 -10.43
N LYS A 85 2.45 2.08 -9.98
CA LYS A 85 3.55 2.74 -10.70
C LYS A 85 4.25 1.68 -11.53
N ILE A 86 4.15 1.85 -12.85
CA ILE A 86 4.88 1.05 -13.83
C ILE A 86 6.13 1.86 -14.12
N ASP A 87 7.27 1.39 -13.63
CA ASP A 87 8.55 2.10 -13.70
C ASP A 87 8.52 3.55 -13.13
N LYS A 88 9.56 4.35 -13.42
CA LYS A 88 9.72 5.72 -12.90
C LYS A 88 8.92 6.79 -13.64
N VAL A 89 8.26 6.46 -14.74
CA VAL A 89 7.63 7.43 -15.65
C VAL A 89 6.12 7.27 -15.79
N LEU A 90 5.52 6.14 -15.40
CA LEU A 90 4.10 5.89 -15.59
C LEU A 90 3.37 5.48 -14.30
N SER A 91 2.21 6.09 -14.05
CA SER A 91 1.32 5.73 -12.94
C SER A 91 -0.10 5.50 -13.45
N ILE A 92 -0.74 4.43 -12.98
CA ILE A 92 -2.11 4.02 -13.33
C ILE A 92 -2.94 3.98 -12.05
N VAL A 93 -4.07 4.70 -12.05
CA VAL A 93 -5.08 4.62 -10.98
C VAL A 93 -6.07 3.49 -11.32
N VAL A 94 -6.31 2.58 -10.37
CA VAL A 94 -7.12 1.35 -10.52
C VAL A 94 -8.36 1.35 -9.64
#